data_AF-A0A6L3X3Y1-F1
#
_entry.id   AF-A0A6L3X3Y1-F1
#
_cell.length_a   1.000
_cell.length_b   1.000
_cell.length_c   1.000
_cell.angle_alpha   90.00
_cell.angle_beta   90.00
_cell.angle_gamma   90.00
#
_symmetry.space_group_name_H-M   'P 1'
#
loop_
_entity.id
_entity.type
_entity.pdbx_description
1 polymer ?
#
loop_
_entity_poly.entity_id
_entity_poly.type
_entity_poly.pdbx_seq_one_letter_code
_entity_poly.pdbx_strand_id
1 'polypeptide(L)'
;QMNGTTGYEEAAAQGLLAGLNAARFSAEKEGWAPARSQAYLGVLVDDLCTLGTKEPYRMFTSRAEYRLMLREDNADLRLTEVGRELGLVDDERWARFNEKLERIEQERQRLKTTWVNPQAETAAEVNAHLTAPLSREASGEDLLRRPEVTYENLVKLTAFAPGLEDAEAAEQVEIQVKYEGYIAR
;
A
#
# COMPACT_ATOMS: atom_id res chain seq x y z
N GLN A 1 17.43 -21.51 -3.80
CA GLN A 1 18.58 -22.31 -4.28
C GLN A 1 18.77 -23.60 -3.47
N MET A 2 18.93 -23.57 -2.14
CA MET A 2 18.92 -24.79 -1.30
C MET A 2 17.51 -25.36 -1.08
N ASN A 3 16.51 -24.48 -0.92
CA ASN A 3 15.11 -24.84 -0.71
C ASN A 3 14.30 -24.90 -2.03
N GLY A 4 14.95 -25.19 -3.16
CA GLY A 4 14.24 -25.38 -4.44
C GLY A 4 13.75 -24.12 -5.17
N THR A 5 14.09 -22.91 -4.72
CA THR A 5 13.90 -21.66 -5.50
C THR A 5 15.11 -21.36 -6.40
N THR A 6 14.94 -20.52 -7.43
CA THR A 6 16.07 -20.09 -8.28
C THR A 6 16.33 -18.58 -8.32
N GLY A 7 15.36 -17.74 -7.98
CA GLY A 7 15.53 -16.28 -8.02
C GLY A 7 16.22 -15.72 -6.78
N TYR A 8 16.81 -14.53 -6.96
CA TYR A 8 17.55 -13.85 -5.91
C TYR A 8 16.61 -13.28 -4.86
N GLU A 9 15.47 -12.76 -5.30
CA GLU A 9 14.41 -12.18 -4.48
C GLU A 9 13.82 -13.23 -3.54
N GLU A 10 13.51 -14.43 -4.04
CA GLU A 10 13.02 -15.52 -3.19
C GLU A 10 14.08 -15.98 -2.18
N ALA A 11 15.35 -16.04 -2.57
CA ALA A 11 16.44 -16.42 -1.68
C ALA A 11 16.67 -15.36 -0.58
N ALA A 12 16.65 -14.07 -0.93
CA ALA A 12 16.79 -12.97 0.02
C ALA A 12 15.64 -12.94 1.03
N ALA A 13 14.40 -13.11 0.56
CA ALA A 13 13.21 -13.16 1.40
C ALA A 13 13.26 -14.34 2.40
N GLN A 14 13.68 -15.52 1.96
CA GLN A 14 13.91 -16.67 2.83
C GLN A 14 15.03 -16.43 3.84
N GLY A 15 16.15 -15.83 3.40
CA GLY A 15 17.27 -15.51 4.26
C GLY A 15 16.89 -14.55 5.38
N LEU A 16 16.11 -13.51 5.06
CA LEU A 16 15.57 -12.57 6.05
C LEU A 16 14.72 -13.29 7.10
N LEU A 17 13.78 -14.14 6.68
CA LEU A 17 12.91 -14.86 7.63
C LEU A 17 13.68 -15.88 8.47
N ALA A 18 14.59 -16.64 7.85
CA ALA A 18 15.40 -17.64 8.54
C ALA A 18 16.35 -16.99 9.55
N GLY A 19 17.01 -15.89 9.17
CA GLY A 19 17.89 -15.12 10.05
C GLY A 19 17.13 -14.52 11.23
N LEU A 20 15.98 -13.88 10.97
CA LEU A 20 15.07 -13.39 12.01
C LEU A 20 14.70 -14.50 13.00
N ASN A 21 14.21 -15.64 12.50
CA ASN A 21 13.74 -16.71 13.37
C ASN A 21 14.88 -17.40 14.12
N ALA A 22 16.07 -17.49 13.55
CA ALA A 22 17.26 -17.96 14.25
C ALA A 22 17.67 -17.02 15.40
N ALA A 23 17.65 -15.70 15.16
CA ALA A 23 17.93 -14.70 16.20
C ALA A 23 16.87 -14.66 17.30
N ARG A 24 15.60 -14.92 16.96
CA ARG A 24 14.52 -15.04 17.94
C ARG A 24 14.66 -16.32 18.77
N PHE A 25 14.99 -17.43 18.12
CA PHE A 25 15.25 -18.69 18.80
C PHE A 25 16.42 -18.59 19.79
N SER A 26 17.52 -17.93 19.41
CA SER A 26 18.66 -17.72 20.32
C SER A 26 18.33 -16.82 21.52
N ALA A 27 17.24 -16.05 21.43
CA ALA A 27 16.70 -15.23 22.50
C ALA A 27 15.47 -15.85 23.20
N GLU A 28 15.20 -17.15 22.98
CA GLU A 28 14.05 -17.88 23.54
C GLU A 28 12.68 -17.26 23.20
N LYS A 29 12.58 -16.61 22.03
CA LYS A 29 11.33 -16.02 21.52
C LYS A 29 10.74 -16.90 20.42
N GLU A 30 9.41 -16.88 20.30
CA GLU A 30 8.70 -17.57 19.21
C GLU A 30 9.06 -16.99 17.85
N GLY A 31 9.25 -17.85 16.85
CA GLY A 31 9.48 -17.43 15.46
C GLY A 31 8.27 -16.74 14.85
N TRP A 32 8.51 -15.89 13.86
CA TRP A 32 7.47 -15.29 13.04
C TRP A 32 7.20 -16.13 11.80
N ALA A 33 5.93 -16.33 11.47
CA ALA A 33 5.48 -16.98 10.25
C ALA A 33 4.46 -16.05 9.55
N PRO A 34 4.88 -15.25 8.55
CA PRO A 34 3.98 -14.32 7.87
C PRO A 34 2.83 -15.08 7.20
N ALA A 35 1.60 -14.60 7.37
CA ALA A 35 0.46 -15.20 6.71
C ALA A 35 0.48 -14.93 5.19
N ARG A 36 -0.14 -15.82 4.42
CA ARG A 36 -0.32 -15.65 2.95
C ARG A 36 -1.02 -14.34 2.59
N SER A 37 -1.93 -13.86 3.43
CA SER A 37 -2.66 -12.60 3.25
C SER A 37 -1.86 -11.36 3.66
N GLN A 38 -0.77 -11.52 4.42
CA GLN A 38 0.07 -10.41 4.88
C GLN A 38 1.12 -10.03 3.85
N ALA A 39 1.76 -11.00 3.20
CA ALA A 39 2.84 -10.75 2.25
C ALA A 39 3.08 -11.90 1.28
N TYR A 40 3.64 -11.55 0.13
CA TYR A 40 4.22 -12.52 -0.80
C TYR A 40 5.32 -13.39 -0.16
N LEU A 41 6.04 -12.91 0.87
CA LEU A 41 6.92 -13.73 1.69
C LEU A 41 6.17 -14.90 2.36
N GLY A 42 4.95 -14.66 2.88
CA GLY A 42 4.11 -15.70 3.46
C GLY A 42 3.62 -16.71 2.41
N VAL A 43 3.22 -16.23 1.22
CA VAL A 43 2.85 -17.09 0.08
C VAL A 43 4.02 -17.99 -0.32
N LEU A 44 5.21 -17.42 -0.47
CA LEU A 44 6.44 -18.14 -0.84
C LEU A 44 6.73 -19.28 0.15
N VAL A 45 6.74 -18.98 1.45
CA VAL A 45 7.13 -19.96 2.49
C VAL A 45 6.07 -21.04 2.63
N ASP A 46 4.79 -20.66 2.62
CA ASP A 46 3.69 -21.62 2.71
C ASP A 46 3.65 -22.57 1.50
N ASP A 47 3.82 -22.05 0.28
CA ASP A 47 3.89 -22.89 -0.93
C ASP A 47 5.08 -23.87 -0.85
N LEU A 48 6.25 -23.41 -0.42
CA LEU A 48 7.44 -24.26 -0.27
C LEU A 48 7.23 -25.37 0.78
N CYS A 49 6.56 -25.07 1.89
CA CYS A 49 6.29 -26.05 2.94
C CYS A 49 5.17 -27.04 2.57
N THR A 50 4.13 -26.57 1.89
CA THR A 50 2.94 -27.38 1.59
C THR A 50 3.09 -28.19 0.31
N LEU A 51 3.67 -27.61 -0.74
CA LEU A 51 3.78 -28.24 -2.07
C LEU A 51 5.15 -28.88 -2.30
N GLY A 52 6.18 -28.42 -1.59
CA GLY A 52 7.58 -28.76 -1.90
C GLY A 52 8.00 -28.26 -3.28
N THR A 53 9.14 -28.72 -3.78
CA THR A 53 9.65 -28.35 -5.10
C THR A 53 10.11 -29.58 -5.90
N LYS A 54 9.31 -30.02 -6.87
CA LYS A 54 9.78 -30.96 -7.92
C LYS A 54 10.53 -30.23 -9.04
N GLU A 55 10.09 -29.02 -9.35
CA GLU A 55 10.73 -28.07 -10.25
C GLU A 55 11.00 -26.77 -9.48
N PRO A 56 11.93 -25.92 -9.96
CA PRO A 56 12.25 -24.68 -9.28
C PRO A 56 11.03 -23.78 -9.07
N TYR A 57 10.72 -23.45 -7.82
CA TYR A 57 9.62 -22.54 -7.50
C TYR A 57 9.93 -21.12 -8.03
N ARG A 58 8.93 -20.49 -8.64
CA ARG A 58 8.97 -19.11 -9.14
C ARG A 58 7.73 -18.35 -8.68
N MET A 59 7.93 -17.18 -8.08
CA MET A 59 6.83 -16.36 -7.55
C MET A 59 5.81 -15.96 -8.62
N PHE A 60 6.24 -15.67 -9.85
CA PHE A 60 5.35 -15.26 -10.94
C PHE A 60 4.32 -16.32 -11.37
N THR A 61 4.55 -17.60 -11.06
CA THR A 61 3.58 -18.68 -11.33
C THR A 61 2.66 -18.98 -10.15
N SER A 62 2.93 -18.39 -8.98
CA SER A 62 2.13 -18.58 -7.76
C SER A 62 0.82 -17.78 -7.85
N ARG A 63 -0.28 -18.37 -7.36
CA ARG A 63 -1.57 -17.67 -7.25
C ARG A 63 -1.70 -17.09 -5.84
N ALA A 64 -1.47 -15.79 -5.71
CA ALA A 64 -1.85 -15.06 -4.50
C ALA A 64 -3.34 -14.70 -4.56
N GLU A 65 -4.13 -15.30 -3.68
CA GLU A 65 -5.57 -15.05 -3.53
C GLU A 65 -5.86 -13.58 -3.15
N TYR A 66 -4.90 -12.94 -2.46
CA TYR A 66 -5.00 -11.58 -1.94
C TYR A 66 -4.26 -10.54 -2.79
N ARG A 67 -4.06 -10.78 -4.11
CA ARG A 67 -3.25 -9.91 -4.98
C ARG A 67 -3.64 -8.43 -5.00
N LEU A 68 -4.91 -8.09 -4.72
CA LEU A 68 -5.36 -6.70 -4.64
C LEU A 68 -4.84 -6.00 -3.38
N MET A 69 -4.58 -6.74 -2.31
CA MET A 69 -4.01 -6.24 -1.06
C MET A 69 -2.48 -6.33 -1.05
N LEU A 70 -1.94 -7.36 -1.68
CA LEU A 70 -0.50 -7.61 -1.75
C LEU A 70 0.13 -6.85 -2.92
N ARG A 71 0.26 -5.53 -2.78
CA ARG A 71 0.87 -4.69 -3.80
C ARG A 71 2.26 -4.22 -3.39
N GLU A 72 3.06 -3.81 -4.36
CA GLU A 72 4.37 -3.24 -4.10
C GLU A 72 4.26 -1.88 -3.38
N ASP A 73 3.29 -1.05 -3.78
CA ASP A 73 3.06 0.30 -3.24
C ASP A 73 2.77 0.35 -1.73
N ASN A 74 2.26 -0.74 -1.16
CA ASN A 74 1.80 -0.79 0.22
C ASN A 74 2.55 -1.82 1.09
N ALA A 75 3.70 -2.32 0.63
CA ALA A 75 4.47 -3.29 1.40
C ALA A 75 4.92 -2.75 2.76
N ASP A 76 5.25 -1.45 2.81
CA ASP A 76 5.58 -0.74 4.03
C ASP A 76 4.39 -0.66 5.00
N LEU A 77 3.20 -0.31 4.51
CA LEU A 77 1.95 -0.28 5.28
C LEU A 77 1.61 -1.65 5.87
N ARG A 78 1.96 -2.73 5.17
CA ARG A 78 1.69 -4.11 5.61
C ARG A 78 2.74 -4.66 6.58
N LEU A 79 4.00 -4.28 6.45
CA LEU A 79 5.12 -5.00 7.09
C LEU A 79 6.04 -4.15 7.96
N THR A 80 6.03 -2.81 7.86
CA THR A 80 6.98 -1.98 8.62
C THR A 80 6.70 -2.02 10.12
N GLU A 81 5.44 -1.96 10.53
CA GLU A 81 5.05 -2.09 11.94
C GLU A 81 5.45 -3.45 12.51
N VAL A 82 5.12 -4.54 11.80
CA VAL A 82 5.56 -5.90 12.15
C VAL A 82 7.09 -5.98 12.24
N GLY A 83 7.79 -5.39 11.27
CA GLY A 83 9.25 -5.32 11.28
C GLY A 83 9.80 -4.54 12.49
N ARG A 84 9.13 -3.47 12.92
CA ARG A 84 9.48 -2.69 14.11
C ARG A 84 9.32 -3.51 15.38
N GLU A 85 8.19 -4.18 15.55
CA GLU A 85 7.92 -5.08 16.68
C GLU A 85 8.91 -6.25 16.74
N LEU A 86 9.35 -6.72 15.58
CA LEU A 86 10.34 -7.80 15.45
C LEU A 86 11.80 -7.32 15.61
N GLY A 87 12.04 -6.01 15.70
CA GLY A 87 13.37 -5.42 15.87
C GLY A 87 14.20 -5.33 14.58
N LEU A 88 13.57 -5.37 13.41
CA LEU A 88 14.21 -5.28 12.10
C LEU A 88 14.18 -3.87 11.48
N VAL A 89 13.36 -2.97 12.03
CA VAL A 89 13.19 -1.60 11.53
C VAL A 89 13.85 -0.61 12.50
N ASP A 90 14.80 0.15 11.98
CA ASP A 90 15.53 1.18 12.73
C ASP A 90 14.69 2.43 12.97
N ASP A 91 15.24 3.35 13.78
CA ASP A 91 14.52 4.55 14.20
C ASP A 91 14.30 5.54 13.03
N GLU A 92 15.24 5.61 12.09
CA GLU A 92 15.13 6.48 10.91
C GLU A 92 13.98 6.03 10.00
N ARG A 93 13.94 4.74 9.65
CA ARG A 93 12.85 4.18 8.85
C ARG A 93 11.52 4.24 9.59
N TRP A 94 11.51 4.00 10.90
CA TRP A 94 10.30 4.10 11.70
C TRP A 94 9.75 5.54 11.71
N ALA A 95 10.60 6.54 11.88
CA ALA A 95 10.19 7.95 11.84
C ALA A 95 9.60 8.32 10.46
N ARG A 96 10.29 7.96 9.37
CA ARG A 96 9.81 8.18 7.99
C ARG A 96 8.46 7.51 7.72
N PHE A 97 8.29 6.27 8.18
CA PHE A 97 7.04 5.53 8.03
C PHE A 97 5.87 6.21 8.75
N ASN A 98 6.07 6.66 9.98
CA ASN A 98 5.03 7.36 10.74
C ASN A 98 4.67 8.72 10.12
N GLU A 99 5.66 9.47 9.64
CA GLU A 99 5.42 10.72 8.91
C GLU A 99 4.57 10.48 7.65
N LYS A 100 4.89 9.44 6.87
CA LYS A 100 4.09 9.05 5.70
C LYS A 100 2.66 8.68 6.10
N LEU A 101 2.48 7.87 7.14
CA LEU A 101 1.16 7.47 7.65
C LEU A 101 0.32 8.68 8.07
N GLU A 102 0.91 9.60 8.82
CA GLU A 102 0.23 10.81 9.28
C GLU A 102 -0.20 11.70 8.11
N ARG A 103 0.69 11.91 7.12
CA ARG A 103 0.37 12.68 5.91
C ARG A 103 -0.77 12.07 5.11
N ILE A 104 -0.78 10.74 4.95
CA ILE A 104 -1.86 10.03 4.26
C ILE A 104 -3.18 10.28 4.97
N GLU A 105 -3.24 10.08 6.29
CA GLU A 105 -4.48 10.22 7.05
C GLU A 105 -5.00 11.67 7.07
N GLN A 106 -4.11 12.64 7.30
CA GLN A 106 -4.45 14.06 7.26
C GLN A 106 -5.00 14.46 5.89
N GLU A 107 -4.37 14.01 4.81
CA GLU A 107 -4.81 14.36 3.47
C GLU A 107 -6.12 13.68 3.09
N ARG A 108 -6.29 12.40 3.44
CA ARG A 108 -7.57 11.71 3.25
C ARG A 108 -8.69 12.42 3.99
N GLN A 109 -8.45 12.83 5.23
CA GLN A 109 -9.44 13.59 6.00
C GLN A 109 -9.74 14.94 5.35
N ARG A 110 -8.72 15.68 4.90
CA ARG A 110 -8.88 16.96 4.18
C ARG A 110 -9.73 16.78 2.93
N LEU A 111 -9.45 15.76 2.11
CA LEU A 111 -10.20 15.48 0.88
C LEU A 111 -11.66 15.07 1.15
N LYS A 112 -11.94 14.40 2.27
CA LYS A 112 -13.32 14.07 2.69
C LYS A 112 -14.09 15.30 3.18
N THR A 113 -13.41 16.26 3.80
CA THR A 113 -14.05 17.45 4.38
C THR A 113 -14.07 18.67 3.47
N THR A 114 -13.37 18.62 2.33
CA THR A 114 -13.34 19.72 1.35
C THR A 114 -14.34 19.42 0.23
N TRP A 115 -15.33 20.29 0.06
CA TRP A 115 -16.47 20.08 -0.84
C TRP A 115 -16.54 21.14 -1.93
N VAL A 116 -17.01 20.73 -3.10
CA VAL A 116 -17.37 21.64 -4.19
C VAL A 116 -18.87 21.56 -4.41
N ASN A 117 -19.53 22.71 -4.33
CA ASN A 117 -20.94 22.85 -4.68
C ASN A 117 -21.07 23.21 -6.17
N PRO A 118 -21.91 22.53 -6.96
CA PRO A 118 -22.08 22.81 -8.39
C PRO A 118 -22.47 24.25 -8.74
N GLN A 119 -23.04 24.99 -7.79
CA GLN A 119 -23.49 26.38 -7.97
C GLN A 119 -22.42 27.41 -7.57
N ALA A 120 -21.30 26.97 -6.97
CA ALA A 120 -20.20 27.85 -6.59
C ALA A 120 -19.31 28.19 -7.79
N GLU A 121 -18.60 29.32 -7.70
CA GLU A 121 -17.68 29.78 -8.74
C GLU A 121 -16.55 28.78 -9.04
N THR A 122 -16.08 28.05 -8.00
CA THR A 122 -15.07 27.00 -8.13
C THR A 122 -15.55 25.78 -8.95
N ALA A 123 -16.86 25.61 -9.13
CA ALA A 123 -17.39 24.48 -9.89
C ALA A 123 -17.06 24.57 -11.38
N ALA A 124 -16.89 25.77 -11.94
CA ALA A 124 -16.53 25.93 -13.35
C ALA A 124 -15.12 25.37 -13.64
N GLU A 125 -14.17 25.66 -12.74
CA GLU A 125 -12.81 25.13 -12.79
C GLU A 125 -12.84 23.60 -12.69
N VAL A 126 -13.54 23.05 -11.68
CA VAL A 126 -13.63 21.59 -11.49
C VAL A 126 -14.28 20.91 -12.68
N ASN A 127 -15.40 21.43 -13.20
CA ASN A 127 -16.13 20.83 -14.31
C ASN A 127 -15.33 20.78 -15.61
N ALA A 128 -14.34 21.66 -15.80
CA ALA A 128 -13.46 21.63 -16.98
C ALA A 128 -12.56 20.39 -17.03
N HIS A 129 -12.34 19.73 -15.89
CA HIS A 129 -11.51 18.54 -15.76
C HIS A 129 -12.31 17.24 -15.62
N LEU A 130 -13.65 17.31 -15.68
CA LEU A 130 -14.53 16.16 -15.52
C LEU A 130 -15.18 15.76 -16.85
N THR A 131 -15.37 14.46 -17.08
CA THR A 131 -16.10 13.97 -18.25
C THR A 131 -17.58 14.37 -18.21
N ALA A 132 -18.15 14.36 -17.01
CA ALA A 132 -19.52 14.79 -16.73
C ALA A 132 -19.51 15.81 -15.58
N PRO A 133 -20.15 16.98 -15.76
CA PRO A 133 -20.23 18.01 -14.73
C PRO A 133 -20.80 17.48 -13.40
N LEU A 134 -20.48 18.18 -12.31
CA LEU A 134 -21.04 17.91 -11.00
C LEU A 134 -22.57 18.13 -11.01
N SER A 135 -23.33 17.08 -10.69
CA SER A 135 -24.79 17.14 -10.54
C SER A 135 -25.24 17.42 -9.09
N ARG A 136 -24.35 17.19 -8.13
CA ARG A 136 -24.55 17.40 -6.69
C ARG A 136 -23.21 17.77 -6.06
N GLU A 137 -23.25 18.17 -4.79
CA GLU A 137 -22.04 18.37 -3.99
C GLU A 137 -21.18 17.11 -3.98
N ALA A 138 -19.87 17.29 -4.12
CA ALA A 138 -18.89 16.21 -4.09
C ALA A 138 -17.68 16.66 -3.29
N SER A 139 -17.16 15.74 -2.48
CA SER A 139 -15.89 15.93 -1.78
C SER A 139 -14.70 15.72 -2.74
N GLY A 140 -13.51 16.15 -2.33
CA GLY A 140 -12.28 15.84 -3.04
C GLY A 140 -12.05 14.33 -3.17
N GLU A 141 -12.41 13.55 -2.14
CA GLU A 141 -12.33 12.09 -2.20
C GLU A 141 -13.32 11.51 -3.23
N ASP A 142 -14.55 12.03 -3.31
CA ASP A 142 -15.53 11.61 -4.32
C ASP A 142 -15.07 11.90 -5.76
N LEU A 143 -14.40 13.03 -5.96
CA LEU A 143 -13.83 13.40 -7.25
C LEU A 143 -12.65 12.49 -7.60
N LEU A 144 -11.76 12.20 -6.65
CA LEU A 144 -10.59 11.35 -6.87
C LEU A 144 -10.93 9.89 -7.17
N ARG A 145 -12.12 9.41 -6.72
CA ARG A 145 -12.64 8.09 -7.12
C ARG A 145 -13.01 8.01 -8.60
N ARG A 146 -13.15 9.13 -9.31
CA ARG A 146 -13.45 9.12 -10.75
C ARG A 146 -12.20 8.69 -11.54
N PRO A 147 -12.32 7.74 -12.48
CA PRO A 147 -11.16 7.19 -13.20
C PRO A 147 -10.31 8.24 -13.92
N GLU A 148 -10.92 9.31 -14.42
CA GLU A 148 -10.26 10.39 -15.16
C GLU A 148 -9.51 11.40 -14.25
N VAL A 149 -9.73 11.38 -12.94
CA VAL A 149 -9.12 12.32 -11.99
C VAL A 149 -7.90 11.68 -11.36
N THR A 150 -6.76 12.37 -11.38
CA THR A 150 -5.55 12.01 -10.62
C THR A 150 -5.37 12.97 -9.46
N TYR A 151 -4.66 12.55 -8.41
CA TYR A 151 -4.39 13.42 -7.26
C TYR A 151 -3.61 14.67 -7.70
N GLU A 152 -2.62 14.48 -8.58
CA GLU A 152 -1.82 15.58 -9.14
C GLU A 152 -2.68 16.64 -9.83
N ASN A 153 -3.72 16.24 -10.58
CA ASN A 153 -4.61 17.18 -11.25
C ASN A 153 -5.63 17.78 -10.29
N LEU A 154 -6.09 17.01 -9.31
CA LEU A 154 -7.05 17.47 -8.31
C LEU A 154 -6.48 18.64 -7.49
N VAL A 155 -5.24 18.53 -7.01
CA VAL A 155 -4.61 19.55 -6.15
C VAL A 155 -4.14 20.80 -6.90
N LYS A 156 -4.23 20.81 -8.24
CA LYS A 156 -4.04 22.02 -9.05
C LYS A 156 -5.29 22.92 -9.04
N LEU A 157 -6.45 22.37 -8.67
CA LEU A 157 -7.69 23.13 -8.58
C LEU A 157 -7.69 23.99 -7.33
N THR A 158 -8.15 25.23 -7.45
CA THR A 158 -8.16 26.20 -6.34
C THR A 158 -8.83 25.66 -5.07
N ALA A 159 -9.88 24.85 -5.23
CA ALA A 159 -10.63 24.26 -4.12
C ALA A 159 -9.85 23.20 -3.33
N PHE A 160 -8.85 22.55 -3.94
CA PHE A 160 -8.13 21.43 -3.35
C PHE A 160 -6.62 21.69 -3.20
N ALA A 161 -6.14 22.85 -3.64
CA ALA A 161 -4.78 23.31 -3.39
C ALA A 161 -4.57 23.74 -1.92
N PRO A 162 -3.35 23.63 -1.38
CA PRO A 162 -2.20 22.92 -1.94
C PRO A 162 -2.34 21.39 -1.78
N GLY A 163 -1.56 20.63 -2.55
CA GLY A 163 -1.40 19.19 -2.38
C GLY A 163 -0.24 18.82 -1.44
N LEU A 164 -0.10 17.54 -1.17
CA LEU A 164 1.04 16.98 -0.42
C LEU A 164 2.35 17.15 -1.20
N GLU A 165 3.39 17.61 -0.51
CA GLU A 165 4.76 17.63 -1.04
C GLU A 165 5.40 16.22 -1.05
N ASP A 166 4.94 15.34 -0.18
CA ASP A 166 5.41 13.96 -0.06
C ASP A 166 4.82 13.08 -1.16
N ALA A 167 5.63 12.78 -2.18
CA ALA A 167 5.20 12.01 -3.35
C ALA A 167 4.70 10.60 -2.98
N GLU A 168 5.34 9.92 -2.02
CA GLU A 168 4.92 8.57 -1.61
C GLU A 168 3.59 8.60 -0.85
N ALA A 169 3.35 9.62 -0.04
CA ALA A 169 2.08 9.81 0.63
C ALA A 169 0.97 10.19 -0.37
N ALA A 170 1.26 11.11 -1.30
CA ALA A 170 0.33 11.53 -2.36
C ALA A 170 -0.12 10.36 -3.26
N GLU A 171 0.83 9.56 -3.73
CA GLU A 171 0.56 8.35 -4.50
C GLU A 171 -0.31 7.38 -3.69
N GLN A 172 0.04 7.16 -2.42
CA GLN A 172 -0.72 6.24 -1.59
C GLN A 172 -2.14 6.72 -1.28
N VAL A 173 -2.37 8.03 -1.16
CA VAL A 173 -3.72 8.61 -1.05
C VAL A 173 -4.52 8.29 -2.30
N GLU A 174 -3.98 8.52 -3.50
CA GLU A 174 -4.65 8.22 -4.75
C GLU A 174 -5.00 6.73 -4.87
N ILE A 175 -4.04 5.85 -4.61
CA ILE A 175 -4.23 4.40 -4.67
C ILE A 175 -5.28 3.96 -3.65
N GLN A 176 -5.19 4.39 -2.39
CA GLN A 176 -6.17 4.00 -1.37
C GLN A 176 -7.58 4.41 -1.78
N VAL A 177 -7.78 5.65 -2.23
CA VAL A 177 -9.10 6.16 -2.63
C VAL A 177 -9.66 5.42 -3.84
N LYS A 178 -8.84 5.18 -4.87
CA LYS A 178 -9.29 4.50 -6.10
C LYS A 178 -9.58 3.02 -5.90
N TYR A 179 -8.83 2.35 -5.03
CA TYR A 179 -8.96 0.90 -4.81
C TYR A 179 -9.84 0.52 -3.61
N GLU A 180 -10.26 1.47 -2.77
CA GLU A 180 -11.08 1.22 -1.56
C GLU A 180 -12.32 0.34 -1.85
N GLY A 181 -13.05 0.65 -2.93
CA GLY A 181 -14.25 -0.10 -3.31
C GLY A 181 -14.00 -1.51 -3.86
N TYR A 182 -12.77 -1.81 -4.29
CA TYR A 182 -12.36 -3.15 -4.74
C TYR A 182 -11.83 -3.99 -3.57
N ILE A 183 -11.29 -3.33 -2.53
CA ILE A 183 -10.75 -3.96 -1.34
C ILE A 183 -11.85 -4.31 -0.33
N ALA A 184 -12.90 -3.48 -0.23
CA ALA A 184 -14.00 -3.68 0.73
C ALA A 184 -15.03 -4.76 0.29
N ARG A 185 -14.87 -5.40 -0.87
CA ARG A 185 -15.74 -6.47 -1.39
C ARG A 185 -15.14 -7.84 -1.13
#